data_AF-A0AAV6ZU31-F1
#
_entry.id   AF-A0AAV6ZU31-F1
#
_cell.length_a   1.000
_cell.length_b   1.000
_cell.length_c   1.000
_cell.angle_alpha   90.00
_cell.angle_beta   90.00
_cell.angle_gamma   90.00
#
_symmetry.space_group_name_H-M   'P 1'
#
loop_
_entity.id
_entity.type
_entity.pdbx_description
1 polymer ?
#
loop_
_entity_poly.entity_id
_entity_poly.type
_entity_poly.pdbx_seq_one_letter_code
_entity_poly.pdbx_strand_id
1 'polypeptide(L)'
;MAKLKGNLPLLMESMPQTPIFPSMLGSACSGQVQPEMGEQCGDPVFQDGCLVSGSLEALIERLVPTLDYYPDRTYIFTFLLSARVFIHPHEILAKVGQICIKQKQQLEAGTEADKHHMDPSSNFCNYRTALQGATQRSQSANSSREKIVIPVFNLFIKDIFFLHKIHANRLPNGHINFKKFMEISRQIHDFLTWKQVECPFEKDKKIHTYLLTSPIYTEEALFVASFENEGPDNHMEKDSWKTLRSTLLNRA
;
A
#
# COMPACT_ATOMS: atom_id res chain seq x y z
N MET A 1 -73.89 2.28 15.89
CA MET A 1 -73.59 2.84 17.23
C MET A 1 -72.10 2.63 17.46
N ALA A 2 -71.27 3.66 17.20
CA ALA A 2 -70.79 4.69 18.14
C ALA A 2 -69.50 4.19 18.85
N LYS A 3 -68.29 4.61 18.41
CA LYS A 3 -67.53 5.89 18.63
C LYS A 3 -66.64 5.81 19.88
N LEU A 4 -65.29 5.81 19.70
CA LEU A 4 -64.32 6.94 19.76
C LEU A 4 -63.78 7.17 21.20
N LYS A 5 -62.48 7.34 21.50
CA LYS A 5 -61.41 8.27 21.05
C LYS A 5 -60.05 7.67 21.47
N GLY A 6 -58.93 7.80 20.75
CA GLY A 6 -58.13 9.02 20.45
C GLY A 6 -56.82 8.94 21.28
N ASN A 7 -55.60 9.28 20.86
CA ASN A 7 -55.09 10.15 19.81
C ASN A 7 -53.65 9.73 19.42
N LEU A 8 -53.31 9.95 18.15
CA LEU A 8 -51.95 10.03 17.58
C LEU A 8 -51.94 11.29 16.69
N PRO A 9 -50.91 12.15 16.71
CA PRO A 9 -50.67 13.11 15.61
C PRO A 9 -49.35 12.75 14.91
N LEU A 10 -49.33 12.48 13.59
CA LEU A 10 -49.52 13.34 12.41
C LEU A 10 -48.29 14.18 12.02
N LEU A 11 -47.83 13.90 10.79
CA LEU A 11 -46.95 14.64 9.89
C LEU A 11 -47.58 15.96 9.40
N MET A 12 -46.78 17.02 9.30
CA MET A 12 -46.81 18.19 8.38
C MET A 12 -45.63 19.11 8.81
N GLU A 13 -44.92 19.93 8.03
CA GLU A 13 -45.21 20.62 6.76
C GLU A 13 -43.91 21.27 6.21
N SER A 14 -43.96 21.80 4.98
CA SER A 14 -42.87 22.42 4.19
C SER A 14 -42.87 23.97 4.18
N MET A 15 -41.68 24.62 4.18
CA MET A 15 -41.13 25.92 3.60
C MET A 15 -42.03 27.19 3.45
N PRO A 16 -41.59 28.45 3.08
CA PRO A 16 -40.29 29.20 2.94
C PRO A 16 -40.29 30.61 3.65
N GLN A 17 -39.24 31.46 3.73
CA GLN A 17 -38.83 32.57 2.81
C GLN A 17 -37.81 33.54 3.54
N THR A 18 -36.93 34.21 2.78
CA THR A 18 -36.01 35.34 3.16
C THR A 18 -36.64 36.73 2.91
N PRO A 19 -36.24 37.83 3.60
CA PRO A 19 -35.37 38.83 2.95
C PRO A 19 -34.38 39.61 3.87
N ILE A 20 -33.66 40.53 3.19
CA ILE A 20 -32.39 41.23 3.43
C ILE A 20 -32.49 42.53 4.27
N PHE A 21 -31.39 42.86 5.00
CA PHE A 21 -30.76 44.12 5.50
C PHE A 21 -31.31 45.52 5.08
N PRO A 22 -30.78 46.70 5.54
CA PRO A 22 -30.06 47.12 6.78
C PRO A 22 -30.58 48.48 7.38
N SER A 23 -30.02 48.94 8.52
CA SER A 23 -29.41 50.30 8.69
C SER A 23 -29.55 50.93 10.10
N MET A 24 -28.38 51.31 10.64
CA MET A 24 -28.00 52.61 11.23
C MET A 24 -28.57 53.12 12.58
N LEU A 25 -27.61 53.66 13.35
CA LEU A 25 -27.66 54.42 14.63
C LEU A 25 -27.81 53.57 15.89
N GLY A 26 -26.85 53.41 16.79
CA GLY A 26 -25.64 54.17 17.09
C GLY A 26 -25.63 54.48 18.59
N SER A 27 -24.67 53.94 19.35
CA SER A 27 -24.15 54.56 20.58
C SER A 27 -22.86 53.87 21.01
N ALA A 28 -21.94 54.66 21.54
CA ALA A 28 -20.51 54.43 21.55
C ALA A 28 -19.95 54.00 22.92
N CYS A 29 -18.68 53.56 22.87
CA CYS A 29 -17.65 53.51 23.93
C CYS A 29 -17.81 52.48 25.07
N SER A 30 -17.00 51.43 25.09
CA SER A 30 -15.64 51.44 25.66
C SER A 30 -15.01 50.04 25.56
N GLY A 31 -13.70 49.97 25.34
CA GLY A 31 -13.01 48.76 24.89
C GLY A 31 -12.59 47.76 25.96
N GLN A 32 -12.25 46.56 25.52
CA GLN A 32 -11.07 45.83 25.98
C GLN A 32 -10.70 44.72 25.00
N VAL A 33 -9.44 44.73 24.59
CA VAL A 33 -8.77 43.72 23.79
C VAL A 33 -8.52 42.49 24.67
N GLN A 34 -8.95 41.32 24.21
CA GLN A 34 -8.27 40.06 24.51
C GLN A 34 -8.00 39.36 23.17
N PRO A 35 -6.75 39.02 22.83
CA PRO A 35 -6.51 37.96 21.87
C PRO A 35 -6.63 36.65 22.63
N GLU A 36 -7.64 35.86 22.28
CA GLU A 36 -7.70 34.44 22.62
C GLU A 36 -6.43 33.76 22.12
N MET A 37 -5.67 33.15 23.03
CA MET A 37 -4.64 32.18 22.70
C MET A 37 -5.32 30.92 22.15
N GLY A 38 -5.66 30.96 20.87
CA GLY A 38 -5.92 29.74 20.10
C GLY A 38 -4.59 29.06 19.82
N GLU A 39 -4.38 27.87 20.39
CA GLU A 39 -3.39 26.92 19.89
C GLU A 39 -3.67 26.66 18.40
N GLN A 40 -3.02 27.42 17.53
CA GLN A 40 -3.11 27.22 16.10
C GLN A 40 -2.33 25.96 15.74
N CYS A 41 -3.03 25.05 15.05
CA CYS A 41 -2.49 23.82 14.46
C CYS A 41 -1.13 24.09 13.82
N GLY A 42 -0.10 23.38 14.29
CA GLY A 42 1.32 23.62 13.98
C GLY A 42 1.76 23.20 12.58
N ASP A 43 0.91 23.40 11.58
CA ASP A 43 1.15 22.97 10.20
C ASP A 43 2.26 23.79 9.53
N PRO A 44 2.99 23.21 8.55
CA PRO A 44 4.04 23.93 7.83
C PRO A 44 3.44 25.03 6.94
N VAL A 45 4.01 26.23 7.02
CA VAL A 45 3.62 27.42 6.26
C VAL A 45 4.48 27.52 4.99
N PHE A 46 3.82 27.64 3.84
CA PHE A 46 4.47 27.80 2.54
C PHE A 46 4.18 29.18 1.94
N GLN A 47 5.21 29.78 1.34
CA GLN A 47 5.11 31.01 0.55
C GLN A 47 5.79 30.78 -0.79
N ASP A 48 5.08 31.03 -1.89
CA ASP A 48 5.58 30.80 -3.26
C ASP A 48 6.13 29.38 -3.49
N GLY A 49 5.49 28.38 -2.86
CA GLY A 49 5.91 26.98 -2.91
C GLY A 49 7.14 26.64 -2.07
N CYS A 50 7.73 27.63 -1.40
CA CYS A 50 8.85 27.44 -0.49
C CYS A 50 8.36 27.30 0.94
N LEU A 51 8.86 26.30 1.67
CA LEU A 51 8.59 26.16 3.10
C LEU A 51 9.26 27.30 3.87
N VAL A 52 8.48 28.11 4.56
CA VAL A 52 8.96 29.29 5.30
C VAL A 52 9.03 29.03 6.80
N SER A 53 8.04 28.34 7.37
CA SER A 53 8.01 28.03 8.80
C SER A 53 7.14 26.81 9.10
N GLY A 54 7.17 26.34 10.34
CA GLY A 54 6.34 25.24 10.83
C GLY A 54 6.68 24.95 12.29
N SER A 55 5.84 24.18 12.96
CA SER A 55 6.20 23.64 14.28
C SER A 55 7.41 22.72 14.17
N LEU A 56 8.18 22.59 15.26
CA LEU A 56 9.32 21.68 15.29
C LEU A 56 8.88 20.25 14.94
N GLU A 57 7.72 19.84 15.45
CA GLU A 57 7.08 18.55 15.20
C GLU A 57 6.79 18.34 13.72
N ALA A 58 6.09 19.29 13.06
CA ALA A 58 5.77 19.18 11.63
C ALA A 58 7.02 19.16 10.73
N LEU A 59 8.05 19.92 11.11
CA LEU A 59 9.32 19.93 10.39
C LEU A 59 10.08 18.60 10.57
N ILE A 60 10.04 17.99 11.77
CA ILE A 60 10.60 16.66 12.01
C ILE A 60 9.82 15.59 11.23
N GLU A 61 8.50 15.66 11.18
CA GLU A 61 7.68 14.74 10.39
C GLU A 61 8.04 14.78 8.89
N ARG A 62 8.29 15.97 8.34
CA ARG A 62 8.77 16.14 6.96
C ARG A 62 10.18 15.60 6.69
N LEU A 63 10.94 15.16 7.70
CA LEU A 63 12.18 14.42 7.45
C LEU A 63 11.92 12.97 7.03
N VAL A 64 10.74 12.43 7.32
CA VAL A 64 10.37 11.06 7.01
C VAL A 64 9.69 11.01 5.64
N PRO A 65 10.22 10.23 4.67
CA PRO A 65 9.57 10.07 3.37
C PRO A 65 8.16 9.46 3.49
N THR A 66 7.22 9.94 2.69
CA THR A 66 5.87 9.38 2.53
C THR A 66 5.64 8.93 1.08
N LEU A 67 4.47 8.36 0.77
CA LEU A 67 4.11 7.92 -0.58
C LEU A 67 4.04 9.08 -1.59
N ASP A 68 3.71 10.27 -1.12
CA ASP A 68 3.42 11.48 -1.88
C ASP A 68 4.49 12.57 -1.72
N TYR A 69 5.44 12.40 -0.81
CA TYR A 69 6.48 13.38 -0.54
C TYR A 69 7.83 12.73 -0.17
N TYR A 70 8.90 13.20 -0.80
CA TYR A 70 10.26 12.84 -0.46
C TYR A 70 11.06 14.11 -0.13
N PRO A 71 11.66 14.22 1.07
CA PRO A 71 12.43 15.41 1.43
C PRO A 71 13.67 15.54 0.55
N ASP A 72 13.81 16.71 -0.08
CA ASP A 72 14.99 17.00 -0.87
C ASP A 72 16.22 17.24 0.00
N ARG A 73 17.40 17.17 -0.62
CA ARG A 73 18.69 17.32 0.08
C ARG A 73 18.85 18.69 0.73
N THR A 74 18.28 19.74 0.12
CA THR A 74 18.37 21.11 0.61
C THR A 74 17.59 21.27 1.91
N TYR A 75 16.37 20.72 1.96
CA TYR A 75 15.55 20.70 3.16
C TYR A 75 16.22 19.91 4.28
N ILE A 76 16.67 18.67 4.00
CA ILE A 76 17.33 17.81 5.00
C ILE A 76 18.54 18.53 5.59
N PHE A 77 19.40 19.09 4.74
CA PHE A 77 20.60 19.81 5.20
C PHE A 77 20.24 21.04 6.03
N THR A 78 19.34 21.89 5.53
CA THR A 78 18.96 23.15 6.19
C THR A 78 18.31 22.89 7.55
N PHE A 79 17.43 21.90 7.62
CA PHE A 79 16.80 21.51 8.87
C PHE A 79 17.83 20.95 9.85
N LEU A 80 18.66 19.97 9.47
CA LEU A 80 19.65 19.38 10.38
C LEU A 80 20.71 20.39 10.84
N LEU A 81 21.06 21.36 9.99
CA LEU A 81 21.98 22.43 10.35
C LEU A 81 21.38 23.36 11.41
N SER A 82 20.11 23.76 11.24
CA SER A 82 19.44 24.76 12.09
C SER A 82 18.74 24.18 13.32
N ALA A 83 18.30 22.92 13.28
CA ALA A 83 17.54 22.26 14.35
C ALA A 83 18.31 22.18 15.69
N ARG A 84 19.64 22.23 15.66
CA ARG A 84 20.50 22.20 16.87
C ARG A 84 20.22 23.35 17.85
N VAL A 85 19.60 24.44 17.38
CA VAL A 85 19.20 25.56 18.23
C VAL A 85 17.97 25.21 19.08
N PHE A 86 17.17 24.25 18.65
CA PHE A 86 15.87 23.93 19.23
C PHE A 86 15.81 22.54 19.87
N ILE A 87 16.62 21.59 19.40
CA ILE A 87 16.59 20.19 19.82
C ILE A 87 17.95 19.52 19.64
N HIS A 88 18.33 18.65 20.58
CA HIS A 88 19.59 17.91 20.46
C HIS A 88 19.52 16.89 19.31
N PRO A 89 20.62 16.67 18.57
CA PRO A 89 20.63 15.74 17.43
C PRO A 89 20.11 14.33 17.74
N HIS A 90 20.40 13.81 18.94
CA HIS A 90 19.95 12.48 19.35
C HIS A 90 18.42 12.43 19.57
N GLU A 91 17.81 13.52 20.03
CA GLU A 91 16.36 13.61 20.21
C GLU A 91 15.64 13.69 18.85
N ILE A 92 16.25 14.34 17.84
CA ILE A 92 15.73 14.32 16.45
C ILE A 92 15.67 12.88 15.93
N LEU A 93 16.77 12.13 16.08
CA LEU A 93 16.84 10.73 15.63
C LEU A 93 15.83 9.86 16.37
N ALA A 94 15.64 10.07 17.67
CA ALA A 94 14.63 9.37 18.44
C ALA A 94 13.21 9.65 17.90
N LYS A 95 12.87 10.93 17.67
CA LYS A 95 11.56 11.32 17.14
C LYS A 95 11.32 10.78 15.72
N VAL A 96 12.28 10.92 14.81
CA VAL A 96 12.23 10.34 13.46
C VAL A 96 12.06 8.82 13.53
N GLY A 97 12.82 8.14 14.38
CA GLY A 97 12.71 6.69 14.58
C GLY A 97 11.31 6.27 15.04
N GLN A 98 10.70 7.01 15.98
CA GLN A 98 9.33 6.76 16.43
C GLN A 98 8.30 6.94 15.30
N ILE A 99 8.45 7.97 14.46
CA ILE A 99 7.57 8.19 13.31
C ILE A 99 7.70 7.02 12.32
N CYS A 100 8.92 6.59 12.00
CA CYS A 100 9.17 5.43 11.14
C CYS A 100 8.54 4.14 11.70
N ILE A 101 8.64 3.89 13.01
CA ILE A 101 8.02 2.72 13.66
C ILE A 101 6.50 2.77 13.56
N LYS A 102 5.89 3.93 13.82
CA LYS A 102 4.43 4.12 13.70
C LYS A 102 3.95 3.90 12.26
N GLN A 103 4.65 4.47 11.26
CA GLN A 103 4.34 4.25 9.85
C GLN A 103 4.48 2.77 9.47
N LYS A 104 5.54 2.10 9.94
CA LYS A 104 5.73 0.66 9.73
C LYS A 104 4.57 -0.16 10.30
N GLN A 105 4.12 0.12 11.53
CA GLN A 105 2.97 -0.59 12.13
C GLN A 105 1.67 -0.37 11.35
N GLN A 106 1.43 0.83 10.83
CA GLN A 106 0.27 1.12 9.98
C GLN A 106 0.34 0.39 8.62
N LEU A 107 1.53 0.27 8.04
CA LEU A 107 1.76 -0.50 6.81
C LEU A 107 1.66 -2.02 7.05
N GLU A 108 2.12 -2.52 8.20
CA GLU A 108 2.04 -3.93 8.57
C GLU A 108 0.60 -4.41 8.72
N ALA A 109 -0.31 -3.58 9.25
CA ALA A 109 -1.75 -3.88 9.27
C ALA A 109 -2.33 -4.09 7.85
N GLY A 110 -1.82 -3.38 6.84
CA GLY A 110 -2.12 -3.62 5.43
C GLY A 110 -1.35 -4.81 4.81
N THR A 111 -0.19 -5.15 5.37
CA THR A 111 0.69 -6.23 4.89
C THR A 111 0.17 -7.60 5.33
N GLU A 112 -0.49 -7.71 6.48
CA GLU A 112 -1.13 -8.97 6.90
C GLU A 112 -2.24 -9.38 5.92
N ALA A 113 -3.00 -8.43 5.37
CA ALA A 113 -3.99 -8.72 4.33
C ALA A 113 -3.34 -9.26 3.03
N ASP A 114 -2.19 -8.71 2.64
CA ASP A 114 -1.50 -9.12 1.41
C ASP A 114 -0.73 -10.45 1.57
N LYS A 115 -0.12 -10.68 2.74
CA LYS A 115 0.46 -11.98 3.12
C LYS A 115 -0.61 -13.09 3.11
N HIS A 116 -1.81 -12.79 3.60
CA HIS A 116 -2.90 -13.77 3.67
C HIS A 116 -3.47 -14.14 2.29
N HIS A 117 -3.32 -13.26 1.27
CA HIS A 117 -3.75 -13.58 -0.09
C HIS A 117 -2.92 -14.70 -0.72
N MET A 118 -1.61 -14.72 -0.50
CA MET A 118 -0.70 -15.72 -1.06
C MET A 118 -0.45 -16.94 -0.15
N ASP A 119 -1.26 -17.10 0.90
CA ASP A 119 -1.19 -18.25 1.79
C ASP A 119 -1.46 -19.57 1.03
N PRO A 120 -0.59 -20.60 1.19
CA PRO A 120 -0.71 -21.86 0.44
C PRO A 120 -1.87 -22.76 0.89
N SER A 121 -2.51 -22.47 2.02
CA SER A 121 -3.62 -23.25 2.59
C SER A 121 -4.78 -23.37 1.62
N SER A 122 -5.47 -24.52 1.66
CA SER A 122 -6.61 -24.81 0.80
C SER A 122 -6.32 -24.56 -0.69
N ASN A 123 -5.08 -24.84 -1.11
CA ASN A 123 -4.57 -24.61 -2.46
C ASN A 123 -4.70 -23.15 -2.92
N PHE A 124 -4.26 -22.20 -2.08
CA PHE A 124 -4.27 -20.77 -2.37
C PHE A 124 -5.69 -20.21 -2.59
N CYS A 125 -6.65 -20.58 -1.74
CA CYS A 125 -8.06 -20.21 -1.92
C CYS A 125 -8.30 -18.68 -1.93
N ASN A 126 -7.58 -17.95 -1.07
CA ASN A 126 -7.68 -16.49 -0.98
C ASN A 126 -7.21 -15.83 -2.27
N TYR A 127 -6.00 -16.19 -2.74
CA TYR A 127 -5.47 -15.76 -4.04
C TYR A 127 -6.46 -16.05 -5.18
N ARG A 128 -7.01 -17.26 -5.24
CA ARG A 128 -7.94 -17.66 -6.31
C ARG A 128 -9.21 -16.83 -6.30
N THR A 129 -9.76 -16.55 -5.12
CA THR A 129 -10.94 -15.69 -4.96
C THR A 129 -10.63 -14.26 -5.41
N ALA A 130 -9.47 -13.72 -5.01
CA ALA A 130 -9.01 -12.41 -5.44
C ALA A 130 -8.81 -12.32 -6.97
N LEU A 131 -8.20 -13.34 -7.57
CA LEU A 131 -8.02 -13.43 -9.03
C LEU A 131 -9.36 -13.49 -9.78
N GLN A 132 -10.33 -14.26 -9.28
CA GLN A 132 -11.67 -14.29 -9.85
C GLN A 132 -12.35 -12.91 -9.80
N GLY A 133 -12.27 -12.23 -8.64
CA GLY A 133 -12.79 -10.88 -8.50
C GLY A 133 -12.10 -9.88 -9.43
N ALA A 134 -10.77 -9.97 -9.57
CA ALA A 134 -10.01 -9.13 -10.50
C ALA A 134 -10.40 -9.39 -11.96
N THR A 135 -10.60 -10.65 -12.34
CA THR A 135 -11.04 -11.06 -13.68
C THR A 135 -12.41 -10.48 -14.02
N GLN A 136 -13.36 -10.55 -13.10
CA GLN A 136 -14.69 -9.97 -13.29
C GLN A 136 -14.62 -8.45 -13.45
N ARG A 137 -13.86 -7.76 -12.59
CA ARG A 137 -13.68 -6.30 -12.70
C ARG A 137 -13.04 -5.89 -14.02
N SER A 138 -12.06 -6.65 -14.51
CA SER A 138 -11.41 -6.39 -15.80
C SER A 138 -12.39 -6.48 -16.97
N GLN A 139 -13.33 -7.43 -16.95
CA GLN A 139 -14.35 -7.59 -18.00
C GLN A 139 -15.33 -6.41 -18.07
N SER A 140 -15.70 -5.84 -16.91
CA SER A 140 -16.61 -4.70 -16.82
C SER A 140 -15.90 -3.35 -16.69
N ALA A 141 -14.58 -3.30 -16.91
CA ALA A 141 -13.78 -2.11 -16.68
C ALA A 141 -14.02 -1.01 -17.73
N ASN A 142 -14.23 0.21 -17.24
CA ASN A 142 -14.41 1.40 -18.08
C ASN A 142 -13.07 2.08 -18.41
N SER A 143 -12.01 1.76 -17.68
CA SER A 143 -10.65 2.29 -17.88
C SER A 143 -9.68 1.20 -18.30
N SER A 144 -8.71 1.52 -19.17
CA SER A 144 -7.63 0.60 -19.52
C SER A 144 -6.80 0.17 -18.32
N ARG A 145 -6.67 1.04 -17.30
CA ARG A 145 -5.93 0.74 -16.05
C ARG A 145 -6.55 -0.40 -15.25
N GLU A 146 -7.86 -0.58 -15.35
CA GLU A 146 -8.60 -1.61 -14.61
C GLU A 146 -8.72 -2.93 -15.38
N LYS A 147 -8.31 -2.95 -16.66
CA LYS A 147 -8.36 -4.15 -17.51
C LYS A 147 -7.21 -5.11 -17.26
N ILE A 148 -6.10 -4.66 -16.67
CA ILE A 148 -4.94 -5.50 -16.46
C ILE A 148 -5.20 -6.51 -15.34
N VAL A 149 -4.95 -7.79 -15.65
CA VAL A 149 -4.88 -8.87 -14.68
C VAL A 149 -3.56 -9.61 -14.90
N ILE A 150 -2.74 -9.71 -13.86
CA ILE A 150 -1.48 -10.45 -13.90
C ILE A 150 -1.58 -11.61 -12.92
N PRO A 151 -1.84 -12.84 -13.38
CA PRO A 151 -1.89 -14.01 -12.49
C PRO A 151 -0.48 -14.44 -12.07
N VAL A 152 -0.40 -15.19 -10.98
CA VAL A 152 0.82 -15.86 -10.54
C VAL A 152 1.00 -17.10 -11.41
N PHE A 153 1.92 -17.00 -12.36
CA PHE A 153 2.07 -17.99 -13.44
C PHE A 153 2.38 -19.40 -12.94
N ASN A 154 3.11 -19.55 -11.84
CA ASN A 154 3.44 -20.87 -11.30
C ASN A 154 2.20 -21.66 -10.81
N LEU A 155 1.19 -20.98 -10.26
CA LEU A 155 -0.07 -21.58 -9.83
C LEU A 155 -0.91 -22.01 -11.03
N PHE A 156 -0.92 -21.21 -12.09
CA PHE A 156 -1.54 -21.59 -13.36
C PHE A 156 -0.90 -22.87 -13.93
N ILE A 157 0.43 -22.94 -13.99
CA ILE A 157 1.14 -24.14 -14.47
C ILE A 157 0.84 -25.35 -13.57
N LYS A 158 0.81 -25.16 -12.25
CA LYS A 158 0.42 -26.20 -11.29
C LYS A 158 -0.98 -26.74 -11.62
N ASP A 159 -1.95 -25.88 -11.92
CA ASP A 159 -3.31 -26.28 -12.26
C ASP A 159 -3.38 -27.09 -13.56
N ILE A 160 -2.70 -26.63 -14.62
CA ILE A 160 -2.61 -27.36 -15.89
C ILE A 160 -1.95 -28.73 -15.68
N PHE A 161 -0.88 -28.79 -14.89
CA PHE A 161 -0.18 -30.03 -14.57
C PHE A 161 -1.10 -31.03 -13.84
N PHE A 162 -1.83 -30.59 -12.82
CA PHE A 162 -2.75 -31.47 -12.10
C PHE A 162 -3.92 -31.90 -12.97
N LEU A 163 -4.53 -30.99 -13.73
CA LEU A 163 -5.59 -31.31 -14.68
C LEU A 163 -5.14 -32.34 -15.72
N HIS A 164 -3.88 -32.25 -16.16
CA HIS A 164 -3.26 -33.23 -17.02
C HIS A 164 -3.02 -34.58 -16.31
N LYS A 165 -2.55 -34.58 -15.07
CA LYS A 165 -2.22 -35.79 -14.31
C LYS A 165 -3.43 -36.60 -13.88
N ILE A 166 -4.51 -35.95 -13.46
CA ILE A 166 -5.68 -36.63 -12.87
C ILE A 166 -6.62 -37.24 -13.91
N HIS A 167 -6.55 -36.82 -15.18
CA HIS A 167 -7.41 -37.33 -16.25
C HIS A 167 -6.61 -38.12 -17.29
N ALA A 168 -7.11 -39.29 -17.68
CA ALA A 168 -6.51 -40.06 -18.77
C ALA A 168 -6.68 -39.36 -20.13
N ASN A 169 -5.69 -39.50 -21.03
CA ASN A 169 -5.76 -38.98 -22.40
C ASN A 169 -6.79 -39.72 -23.26
N ARG A 170 -7.12 -40.98 -22.89
CA ARG A 170 -8.10 -41.82 -23.56
C ARG A 170 -9.09 -42.37 -22.53
N LEU A 171 -10.32 -42.56 -22.98
CA LEU A 171 -11.37 -43.24 -22.23
C LEU A 171 -11.13 -44.77 -22.25
N PRO A 172 -11.81 -45.57 -21.41
CA PRO A 172 -11.63 -47.03 -21.39
C PRO A 172 -11.91 -47.72 -22.73
N ASN A 173 -12.73 -47.11 -23.59
CA ASN A 173 -13.02 -47.59 -24.96
C ASN A 173 -11.94 -47.20 -25.99
N GLY A 174 -10.82 -46.60 -25.56
CA GLY A 174 -9.73 -46.17 -26.44
C GLY A 174 -9.94 -44.82 -27.14
N HIS A 175 -11.12 -44.20 -27.03
CA HIS A 175 -11.41 -42.89 -27.61
C HIS A 175 -10.62 -41.78 -26.92
N ILE A 176 -10.32 -40.71 -27.65
CA ILE A 176 -9.64 -39.52 -27.09
C ILE A 176 -10.56 -38.83 -26.08
N ASN A 177 -10.04 -38.52 -24.90
CA ASN A 177 -10.79 -37.82 -23.86
C ASN A 177 -10.86 -36.32 -24.15
N PHE A 178 -11.73 -35.90 -25.06
CA PHE A 178 -11.83 -34.50 -25.48
C PHE A 178 -12.24 -33.56 -24.33
N LYS A 179 -13.00 -34.05 -23.33
CA LYS A 179 -13.36 -33.27 -22.14
C LYS A 179 -12.14 -32.76 -21.38
N LYS A 180 -11.10 -33.59 -21.23
CA LYS A 180 -9.82 -33.19 -20.61
C LYS A 180 -9.17 -32.03 -21.38
N PHE A 181 -9.05 -32.19 -22.70
CA PHE A 181 -8.39 -31.20 -23.55
C PHE A 181 -9.16 -29.88 -23.63
N MET A 182 -10.49 -29.94 -23.63
CA MET A 182 -11.34 -28.75 -23.55
C MET A 182 -11.14 -27.97 -22.25
N GLU A 183 -11.03 -28.66 -21.10
CA GLU A 183 -10.79 -27.99 -19.82
C GLU A 183 -9.41 -27.33 -19.78
N ILE A 184 -8.37 -27.99 -20.31
CA ILE A 184 -7.02 -27.41 -20.45
C ILE A 184 -7.08 -26.19 -21.37
N SER A 185 -7.75 -26.30 -22.52
CA SER A 185 -7.90 -25.22 -23.49
C SER A 185 -8.61 -24.01 -22.88
N ARG A 186 -9.63 -24.22 -22.05
CA ARG A 186 -10.37 -23.15 -21.36
C ARG A 186 -9.44 -22.32 -20.47
N GLN A 187 -8.61 -22.99 -19.65
CA GLN A 187 -7.67 -22.29 -18.78
C GLN A 187 -6.59 -21.53 -19.57
N ILE A 188 -6.06 -22.12 -20.66
CA ILE A 188 -5.10 -21.44 -21.53
C ILE A 188 -5.73 -20.20 -22.19
N HIS A 189 -7.01 -20.28 -22.57
CA HIS A 189 -7.70 -19.16 -23.20
C HIS A 189 -7.82 -17.94 -22.27
N ASP A 190 -8.16 -18.16 -20.99
CA ASP A 190 -8.20 -17.08 -19.99
C ASP A 190 -6.85 -16.37 -19.88
N PHE A 191 -5.75 -17.15 -19.82
CA PHE A 191 -4.39 -16.60 -19.77
C PHE A 191 -4.02 -15.80 -21.04
N LEU A 192 -4.37 -16.32 -22.23
CA LEU A 192 -4.12 -15.62 -23.49
C LEU A 192 -4.88 -14.31 -23.58
N THR A 193 -6.09 -14.25 -23.01
CA THR A 193 -6.88 -13.02 -22.93
C THR A 193 -6.16 -11.96 -22.11
N TRP A 194 -5.67 -12.31 -20.91
CA TRP A 194 -4.91 -11.37 -20.07
C TRP A 194 -3.60 -10.93 -20.72
N LYS A 195 -2.91 -11.83 -21.44
CA LYS A 195 -1.67 -11.52 -22.14
C LYS A 195 -1.84 -10.49 -23.27
N GLN A 196 -3.02 -10.41 -23.88
CA GLN A 196 -3.31 -9.48 -24.97
C GLN A 196 -3.65 -8.06 -24.49
N VAL A 197 -3.87 -7.86 -23.19
CA VAL A 197 -4.18 -6.54 -22.63
C VAL A 197 -2.93 -5.64 -22.68
N GLU A 198 -3.07 -4.47 -23.29
CA GLU A 198 -2.00 -3.47 -23.33
C GLU A 198 -1.79 -2.82 -21.95
N CYS A 199 -0.53 -2.65 -21.55
CA CYS A 199 -0.18 -1.97 -20.32
C CYS A 199 -0.33 -0.44 -20.49
N PRO A 200 -1.24 0.22 -19.76
CA PRO A 200 -1.50 1.66 -19.85
C PRO A 200 -0.54 2.49 -19.00
N PHE A 201 0.46 1.87 -18.36
CA PHE A 201 1.45 2.55 -17.53
C PHE A 201 2.67 2.92 -18.37
N GLU A 202 3.07 4.19 -18.31
CA GLU A 202 4.27 4.67 -18.99
C GLU A 202 5.53 4.02 -18.39
N LYS A 203 6.51 3.78 -19.25
CA LYS A 203 7.79 3.19 -18.86
C LYS A 203 8.79 4.30 -18.54
N ASP A 204 9.19 4.40 -17.28
CA ASP A 204 10.34 5.22 -16.91
C ASP A 204 11.65 4.51 -17.28
N LYS A 205 12.46 5.13 -18.14
CA LYS A 205 13.71 4.54 -18.64
C LYS A 205 14.76 4.32 -17.55
N LYS A 206 14.82 5.19 -16.54
CA LYS A 206 15.79 5.09 -15.44
C LYS A 206 15.42 3.93 -14.53
N ILE A 207 14.15 3.82 -14.14
CA ILE A 207 13.63 2.71 -13.33
C ILE A 207 13.81 1.40 -14.10
N HIS A 208 13.45 1.37 -15.38
CA HIS A 208 13.62 0.19 -16.23
C HIS A 208 15.07 -0.27 -16.31
N THR A 209 16.00 0.67 -16.52
CA THR A 209 17.44 0.35 -16.55
C THR A 209 17.89 -0.19 -15.19
N TYR A 210 17.54 0.49 -14.10
CA TYR A 210 17.89 0.04 -12.75
C TYR A 210 17.40 -1.38 -12.46
N LEU A 211 16.13 -1.70 -12.77
CA LEU A 211 15.56 -3.03 -12.53
C LEU A 211 16.25 -4.13 -13.34
N LEU A 212 16.69 -3.82 -14.57
CA LEU A 212 17.37 -4.79 -15.44
C LEU A 212 18.86 -4.98 -15.12
N THR A 213 19.51 -3.97 -14.54
CA THR A 213 20.96 -4.01 -14.25
C THR A 213 21.27 -4.24 -12.79
N SER A 214 20.25 -4.29 -11.92
CA SER A 214 20.45 -4.56 -10.49
C SER A 214 21.10 -5.93 -10.29
N PRO A 215 22.14 -6.04 -9.45
CA PRO A 215 22.80 -7.31 -9.19
C PRO A 215 21.81 -8.32 -8.58
N ILE A 216 21.84 -9.55 -9.08
CA ILE A 216 21.08 -10.66 -8.52
C ILE A 216 22.00 -11.40 -7.57
N TYR A 217 21.66 -11.39 -6.28
CA TYR A 217 22.39 -12.09 -5.25
C TYR A 217 21.85 -13.52 -5.11
N THR A 218 22.75 -14.47 -4.80
CA THR A 218 22.34 -15.82 -4.42
C THR A 218 21.77 -15.82 -3.02
N GLU A 219 21.00 -16.86 -2.68
CA GLU A 219 20.43 -17.05 -1.35
C GLU A 219 21.54 -17.05 -0.28
N GLU A 220 22.66 -17.72 -0.53
CA GLU A 220 23.79 -17.76 0.41
C GLU A 220 24.44 -16.39 0.61
N ALA A 221 24.59 -15.60 -0.46
CA ALA A 221 25.15 -14.25 -0.38
C ALA A 221 24.23 -13.33 0.44
N LEU A 222 22.91 -13.45 0.25
CA LEU A 222 21.92 -12.71 1.05
C LEU A 222 21.95 -13.13 2.52
N PHE A 223 22.05 -14.43 2.81
CA PHE A 223 22.16 -14.91 4.20
C PHE A 223 23.42 -14.43 4.90
N VAL A 224 24.57 -14.44 4.21
CA VAL A 224 25.82 -13.90 4.79
C VAL A 224 25.69 -12.41 5.04
N ALA A 225 25.18 -11.64 4.07
CA ALA A 225 24.94 -10.22 4.27
C ALA A 225 24.01 -9.96 5.46
N SER A 226 22.95 -10.76 5.64
CA SER A 226 22.06 -10.67 6.81
C SER A 226 22.83 -10.83 8.12
N PHE A 227 23.64 -11.88 8.26
CA PHE A 227 24.44 -12.12 9.45
C PHE A 227 25.53 -11.06 9.68
N GLU A 228 26.07 -10.46 8.62
CA GLU A 228 27.06 -9.38 8.74
C GLU A 228 26.45 -8.07 9.26
N ASN A 229 25.15 -7.85 9.03
CA ASN A 229 24.46 -6.65 9.49
C ASN A 229 23.92 -6.77 10.93
N GLU A 230 23.35 -7.92 11.30
CA GLU A 230 22.65 -8.09 12.58
C GLU A 230 23.39 -9.02 13.56
N GLY A 231 24.32 -9.84 13.06
CA GLY A 231 24.95 -10.91 13.84
C GLY A 231 24.02 -12.12 14.04
N PRO A 232 24.57 -13.29 14.45
CA PRO A 232 23.74 -14.43 14.82
C PRO A 232 23.15 -14.25 16.23
N ASP A 233 21.84 -14.50 16.38
CA ASP A 233 21.13 -14.33 17.66
C ASP A 233 21.39 -15.48 18.64
N ASN A 234 21.72 -16.66 18.13
CA ASN A 234 21.89 -17.87 18.92
C ASN A 234 23.04 -18.76 18.40
N HIS A 235 23.36 -19.80 19.18
CA HIS A 235 24.44 -20.73 18.84
C HIS A 235 24.21 -21.48 17.52
N MET A 236 22.96 -21.83 17.19
CA MET A 236 22.65 -22.53 15.94
C MET A 236 22.92 -21.63 14.73
N GLU A 237 22.46 -20.39 14.78
CA GLU A 237 22.73 -19.39 13.74
C GLU A 237 24.21 -19.07 13.62
N LYS A 238 24.94 -19.03 14.73
CA LYS A 238 26.39 -18.84 14.72
C LYS A 238 27.10 -19.96 13.97
N ASP A 239 26.63 -21.20 14.08
CA ASP A 239 27.19 -22.33 13.34
C ASP A 239 26.74 -22.36 11.88
N SER A 240 25.48 -21.98 11.58
CA SER A 240 25.00 -21.76 10.21
C SER A 240 25.84 -20.70 9.49
N TRP A 241 26.10 -19.57 10.14
CA TRP A 241 26.92 -18.49 9.59
C TRP A 241 28.34 -18.95 9.26
N LYS A 242 29.01 -19.66 10.17
CA LYS A 242 30.36 -20.22 9.91
C LYS A 242 30.34 -21.16 8.70
N THR A 243 29.33 -22.01 8.60
CA THR A 243 29.17 -22.98 7.51
C THR A 243 28.95 -22.29 6.17
N LEU A 244 28.05 -21.30 6.13
CA LEU A 244 27.76 -20.46 4.96
C LEU A 244 29.02 -19.73 4.48
N ARG A 245 29.75 -19.09 5.41
CA ARG A 245 30.97 -18.35 5.10
C ARG A 245 32.07 -19.26 4.55
N SER A 246 32.28 -20.43 5.14
CA SER A 246 33.23 -21.43 4.64
C SER A 246 32.86 -21.90 3.22
N THR A 247 31.57 -22.18 2.99
CA THR A 247 31.08 -22.66 1.69
C THR A 247 31.28 -21.64 0.57
N LEU A 248 31.06 -20.36 0.85
CA LEU A 248 31.28 -19.28 -0.12
C LEU A 248 32.77 -19.05 -0.39
N LEU A 249 33.61 -19.06 0.65
CA LEU A 249 35.07 -18.90 0.51
C LEU A 249 35.71 -20.04 -0.30
N ASN A 250 35.20 -21.26 -0.20
CA ASN A 250 35.72 -22.41 -0.95
C ASN A 250 35.22 -22.47 -2.41
N ARG A 251 34.31 -21.57 -2.81
CA ARG A 251 33.74 -21.50 -4.17
C ARG A 251 34.29 -20.34 -5.01
N ALA A 252 34.95 -19.37 -4.36
CA ALA A 252 35.62 -18.24 -5.01
C ALA A 252 37.05 -18.62 -5.44
#